data_AF-A0AAV4I0C3-F1
#
_entry.id   AF-A0AAV4I0C3-F1
#
_cell.length_a   1.000
_cell.length_b   1.000
_cell.length_c   1.000
_cell.angle_alpha   90.00
_cell.angle_beta   90.00
_cell.angle_gamma   90.00
#
_symmetry.space_group_name_H-M   'P 1'
#
loop_
_entity.id
_entity.type
_entity.pdbx_description
1 polymer ?
#
loop_
_entity_poly.entity_id
_entity_poly.type
_entity_poly.pdbx_seq_one_letter_code
_entity_poly.pdbx_strand_id
1 'polypeptide(L)'
;MHSNPQTTIRGFLENTQPYQTTCALLQTHAYTSYDLDLTPQVISYDNNQSESCQVDVTVSNTATHTATINPRAILCEVQPVTITQLEDITETEQTGILDHLDIK
;
A
#
# COMPACT_ATOMS: atom_id res chain seq x y z
N MET A 1 16.07 1.71 21.35
CA MET A 1 15.48 1.07 20.15
C MET A 1 16.33 1.53 18.98
N HIS A 2 17.05 0.63 18.30
CA HIS A 2 17.76 1.01 17.08
C HIS A 2 16.73 1.05 15.96
N SER A 3 16.48 2.24 15.40
CA SER A 3 15.72 2.34 14.16
C SER A 3 16.54 1.66 13.07
N ASN A 4 15.95 0.69 12.40
CA ASN A 4 16.52 0.21 11.16
C ASN A 4 16.58 1.38 10.16
N PRO A 5 17.68 1.55 9.43
CA PRO A 5 17.80 2.62 8.45
C PRO A 5 16.80 2.40 7.32
N GLN A 6 15.96 3.42 7.08
CA GLN A 6 15.01 3.46 5.98
C GLN A 6 15.65 4.21 4.80
N THR A 7 15.43 3.71 3.58
CA THR A 7 15.89 4.36 2.35
C THR A 7 14.86 4.21 1.23
N THR A 8 14.94 5.09 0.24
CA THR A 8 14.06 5.07 -0.93
C THR A 8 14.87 4.66 -2.16
N ILE A 9 14.43 3.60 -2.81
CA ILE A 9 15.03 3.06 -4.02
C ILE A 9 14.14 3.44 -5.19
N ARG A 10 14.71 4.03 -6.23
CA ARG A 10 13.98 4.31 -7.46
C ARG A 10 14.05 3.11 -8.39
N GLY A 11 12.91 2.66 -8.85
CA GLY A 11 12.76 1.55 -9.76
C GLY A 11 11.83 1.89 -10.91
N PHE A 12 11.61 0.88 -11.75
CA PHE A 12 10.73 0.93 -12.90
C PHE A 12 9.78 -0.25 -12.84
N LEU A 13 8.54 -0.05 -13.28
CA LEU A 13 7.61 -1.16 -13.45
C LEU A 13 7.97 -1.97 -14.70
N GLU A 14 8.17 -3.27 -14.51
CA GLU A 14 8.35 -4.23 -15.61
C GLU A 14 7.07 -5.06 -15.82
N ASN A 15 6.87 -5.54 -17.05
CA ASN A 15 5.76 -6.43 -17.44
C ASN A 15 4.36 -5.87 -17.15
N THR A 16 4.20 -4.54 -17.25
CA THR A 16 2.91 -3.86 -17.09
C THR A 16 1.89 -4.41 -18.10
N GLN A 17 0.79 -4.96 -17.59
CA GLN A 17 -0.29 -5.44 -18.44
C GLN A 17 -1.18 -4.25 -18.85
N PRO A 18 -1.74 -4.25 -20.08
CA PRO A 18 -2.73 -3.27 -20.49
C PRO A 18 -3.91 -3.31 -19.52
N TYR A 19 -4.05 -2.26 -18.72
CA TYR A 19 -5.11 -2.12 -17.72
C TYR A 19 -5.56 -0.66 -17.67
N GLN A 20 -6.81 -0.43 -17.27
CA GLN A 20 -7.33 0.92 -17.12
C GLN A 20 -6.55 1.70 -16.06
N THR A 21 -6.43 3.01 -16.23
CA THR A 21 -5.81 3.89 -15.24
C THR A 21 -6.50 3.72 -13.88
N THR A 22 -5.73 3.37 -12.85
CA THR A 22 -6.26 2.96 -11.54
C THR A 22 -5.27 3.29 -10.42
N CYS A 23 -5.70 3.18 -9.16
CA CYS A 23 -4.79 3.09 -8.04
C CYS A 23 -4.20 1.68 -7.96
N ALA A 24 -2.95 1.57 -7.55
CA ALA A 24 -2.29 0.31 -7.28
C ALA A 24 -1.50 0.38 -5.98
N LEU A 25 -1.36 -0.76 -5.31
CA LEU A 25 -0.61 -0.92 -4.08
C LEU A 25 0.75 -1.56 -4.38
N LEU A 26 1.82 -0.97 -3.86
CA LEU A 26 3.14 -1.59 -3.79
C LEU A 26 3.17 -2.53 -2.58
N GLN A 27 3.46 -3.80 -2.84
CA GLN A 27 3.55 -4.83 -1.81
C GLN A 27 4.86 -5.60 -1.90
N THR A 28 5.34 -6.11 -0.76
CA THR A 28 6.51 -6.99 -0.71
C THR A 28 6.32 -8.19 -1.62
N HIS A 29 7.30 -8.44 -2.49
CA HIS A 29 7.31 -9.67 -3.26
C HIS A 29 7.70 -10.83 -2.33
N ALA A 30 6.87 -11.86 -2.24
CA ALA A 30 7.07 -12.97 -1.28
C ALA A 30 8.41 -13.71 -1.45
N TYR A 31 9.06 -13.58 -2.61
CA TYR A 31 10.32 -14.25 -2.94
C TYR A 31 11.53 -13.32 -2.98
N THR A 32 11.47 -12.13 -2.38
CA THR A 32 12.70 -11.34 -2.22
C THR A 32 13.64 -12.06 -1.25
N SER A 33 14.84 -12.41 -1.71
CA SER A 33 15.91 -12.95 -0.87
C SER A 33 16.60 -11.89 0.00
N TYR A 34 16.11 -10.65 -0.03
CA TYR A 34 16.64 -9.55 0.78
C TYR A 34 15.83 -9.45 2.07
N ASP A 35 16.52 -9.36 3.20
CA ASP A 35 15.93 -9.05 4.50
C ASP A 35 15.50 -7.56 4.56
N LEU A 36 14.53 -7.20 3.73
CA LEU A 36 14.00 -5.85 3.59
C LEU A 36 12.52 -5.87 3.91
N ASP A 37 12.08 -4.89 4.68
CA ASP A 37 10.68 -4.58 4.88
C ASP A 37 10.29 -3.39 4.01
N LEU A 38 9.18 -3.52 3.29
CA LEU A 38 8.68 -2.51 2.35
C LEU A 38 7.55 -1.75 3.00
N THR A 39 7.62 -0.43 2.97
CA THR A 39 6.50 0.41 3.38
C THR A 39 5.42 0.36 2.29
N PRO A 40 4.20 -0.13 2.57
CA PRO A 40 3.15 -0.17 1.58
C PRO A 40 2.80 1.23 1.10
N GLN A 41 2.67 1.40 -0.22
CA GLN A 41 2.39 2.70 -0.82
C GLN A 41 1.37 2.54 -1.94
N VAL A 42 0.39 3.45 -1.96
CA VAL A 42 -0.53 3.59 -3.08
C VAL A 42 0.10 4.49 -4.14
N ILE A 43 0.09 4.02 -5.39
CA ILE A 43 0.55 4.75 -6.55
C ILE A 43 -0.55 4.85 -7.61
N SER A 44 -0.46 5.86 -8.48
CA SER A 44 -1.27 5.92 -9.70
C SER A 44 -0.65 4.99 -10.74
N TYR A 45 -1.41 4.02 -11.21
CA TYR A 45 -1.04 3.13 -12.31
C TYR A 45 -1.69 3.65 -13.59
N ASP A 46 -0.89 4.14 -14.53
CA ASP A 46 -1.34 4.57 -15.86
C ASP A 46 -0.52 3.87 -16.95
N ASN A 47 -1.19 2.97 -17.68
CA ASN A 47 -0.56 2.21 -18.76
C ASN A 47 -0.29 3.06 -20.02
N ASN A 48 -0.92 4.24 -20.15
CA ASN A 48 -0.72 5.11 -21.31
C ASN A 48 0.62 5.86 -21.28
N GLN A 49 1.40 5.74 -20.20
CA GLN A 49 2.76 6.28 -20.18
C GLN A 49 3.65 5.40 -21.06
N SER A 50 4.06 5.99 -22.19
CA SER A 50 4.94 5.39 -23.19
C SER A 50 6.37 5.16 -22.68
N GLU A 51 6.71 5.73 -21.52
CA GLU A 51 7.96 5.53 -20.82
C GLU A 51 7.71 4.77 -19.53
N SER A 52 8.57 3.80 -19.26
CA SER A 52 8.56 2.95 -18.07
C SER A 52 8.21 3.75 -16.81
N CYS A 53 7.08 3.42 -16.18
CA CYS A 53 6.58 4.15 -15.02
C CYS A 53 7.60 4.04 -13.88
N GLN A 54 8.26 5.17 -13.57
CA GLN A 54 9.22 5.23 -12.48
C GLN A 54 8.47 5.24 -11.15
N VAL A 55 8.92 4.40 -10.22
CA VAL A 55 8.29 4.26 -8.91
C VAL A 55 9.37 4.34 -7.83
N ASP A 56 9.08 5.13 -6.80
CA ASP A 56 9.91 5.24 -5.62
C ASP A 56 9.42 4.24 -4.57
N VAL A 57 10.33 3.39 -4.11
CA VAL A 57 10.04 2.27 -3.22
C VAL A 57 10.77 2.49 -1.91
N THR A 58 10.02 2.59 -0.81
CA THR A 58 10.60 2.84 0.51
C THR A 58 10.84 1.52 1.25
N VAL A 59 12.10 1.24 1.60
CA VAL A 59 12.54 0.00 2.25
C VAL A 59 13.24 0.27 3.57
N SER A 60 13.14 -0.68 4.49
CA SER A 60 13.87 -0.73 5.76
C SER A 60 14.65 -2.04 5.84
N ASN A 61 15.94 -1.97 6.15
CA ASN A 61 16.75 -3.17 6.33
C ASN A 61 16.44 -3.84 7.66
N THR A 62 15.87 -5.05 7.64
CA THR A 62 15.52 -5.77 8.88
C THR A 62 16.63 -6.69 9.37
N ALA A 63 17.69 -6.88 8.58
CA ALA A 63 18.85 -7.66 8.97
C ALA A 63 19.82 -6.90 9.88
N THR A 64 20.68 -7.65 10.55
CA THR A 64 21.82 -7.14 11.32
C THR A 64 23.06 -6.85 10.45
N HIS A 65 22.97 -7.10 9.14
CA HIS A 65 24.05 -6.91 8.18
C HIS A 65 23.61 -5.98 7.05
N THR A 66 24.56 -5.50 6.25
CA THR A 66 24.26 -4.64 5.09
C THR A 66 23.67 -5.48 3.96
N ALA A 67 22.44 -5.17 3.55
CA ALA A 67 21.82 -5.75 2.37
C ALA A 67 22.41 -5.10 1.09
N THR A 68 22.85 -5.92 0.13
CA THR A 68 23.30 -5.46 -1.19
C THR A 68 22.27 -5.85 -2.22
N ILE A 69 21.65 -4.87 -2.87
CA ILE A 69 20.62 -5.09 -3.88
C ILE A 69 21.26 -4.98 -5.26
N ASN A 70 21.10 -6.01 -6.08
CA ASN A 70 21.59 -5.97 -7.45
C ASN A 70 20.75 -5.01 -8.31
N PRO A 71 21.37 -4.29 -9.27
CA PRO A 71 20.61 -3.55 -10.28
C PRO A 71 19.60 -4.48 -10.98
N ARG A 72 18.39 -3.97 -11.23
CA ARG A 72 17.26 -4.72 -11.81
C ARG A 72 16.71 -5.87 -10.95
N ALA A 73 17.08 -5.93 -9.67
CA ALA A 73 16.39 -6.84 -8.76
C ALA A 73 14.91 -6.45 -8.63
N ILE A 74 14.04 -7.45 -8.60
CA ILE A 74 12.62 -7.27 -8.31
C ILE A 74 12.48 -7.11 -6.79
N LEU A 75 11.97 -5.96 -6.36
CA LEU A 75 11.80 -5.62 -4.95
C LEU A 75 10.36 -5.83 -4.47
N CYS A 76 9.40 -5.43 -5.29
CA CYS A 76 8.00 -5.41 -4.92
C CYS A 76 7.14 -5.83 -6.10
N GLU A 77 5.90 -6.21 -5.80
CA GLU A 77 4.85 -6.35 -6.79
C GLU A 77 3.91 -5.15 -6.72
N VAL A 78 3.23 -4.92 -7.84
CA VAL A 78 2.21 -3.89 -7.96
C VAL A 78 0.87 -4.56 -8.21
N GLN A 79 -0.09 -4.30 -7.34
CA GLN A 79 -1.44 -4.85 -7.45
C GLN A 79 -2.46 -3.73 -7.61
N PRO A 80 -3.30 -3.72 -8.66
CA PRO A 80 -4.42 -2.80 -8.78
C PRO A 80 -5.37 -2.91 -7.58
N VAL A 81 -5.79 -1.77 -7.02
CA VAL A 81 -6.71 -1.72 -5.88
C VAL A 81 -7.80 -0.67 -6.11
N THR A 82 -8.98 -0.93 -5.54
CA THR A 82 -10.08 0.04 -5.45
C THR A 82 -10.08 0.64 -4.06
N ILE A 83 -10.05 1.98 -3.98
CA ILE A 83 -10.15 2.70 -2.71
C ILE A 83 -11.60 3.17 -2.56
N THR A 84 -12.23 2.73 -1.48
CA THR A 84 -13.60 3.12 -1.12
C THR A 84 -13.55 3.94 0.16
N GLN A 85 -14.25 5.07 0.19
CA GLN A 85 -14.46 5.82 1.40
C GLN A 85 -15.50 5.09 2.24
N LEU A 86 -15.13 4.65 3.45
CA LEU A 86 -16.07 4.15 4.42
C LEU A 86 -16.78 5.35 5.04
N GLU A 87 -18.11 5.34 5.02
CA GLU A 87 -18.90 6.30 5.79
C GLU A 87 -18.76 5.94 7.27
N ASP A 88 -18.45 6.92 8.12
CA ASP A 88 -18.35 6.72 9.56
C ASP A 88 -19.71 6.26 10.09
N ILE A 89 -19.75 5.09 10.73
CA ILE A 89 -20.93 4.63 11.45
C ILE A 89 -21.03 5.49 12.72
N THR A 90 -21.70 6.63 12.64
CA THR A 90 -22.10 7.36 13.85
C THR A 90 -23.18 6.54 14.55
N GLU A 91 -22.82 5.82 15.61
CA GLU A 91 -23.79 5.28 16.57
C GLU A 91 -24.57 6.46 17.17
N THR A 92 -25.78 6.70 16.69
CA THR A 92 -26.72 7.63 17.33
C THR A 92 -28.12 7.05 17.27
N GLU A 93 -28.39 6.00 18.05
CA GLU A 93 -29.74 5.67 18.52
C GLU A 93 -29.71 4.87 19.83
N GLN A 94 -29.52 5.56 20.96
CA GLN A 94 -30.10 5.14 22.24
C GLN A 94 -30.35 6.38 23.11
N THR A 95 -31.56 6.93 23.05
CA THR A 95 -32.33 7.44 24.20
C THR A 95 -33.66 8.02 23.73
N GLY A 96 -34.77 7.49 24.25
CA GLY A 96 -36.01 8.26 24.41
C GLY A 96 -37.24 7.81 23.61
N ILE A 97 -37.80 6.64 23.93
CA ILE A 97 -39.25 6.42 23.79
C ILE A 97 -39.75 5.58 24.98
N LEU A 98 -39.84 6.20 26.14
CA LEU A 98 -40.70 5.76 27.24
C LEU A 98 -41.37 7.01 27.82
N ASP A 99 -42.33 7.55 27.08
CA ASP A 99 -43.41 8.35 27.65
C ASP A 99 -44.67 8.09 26.83
N HIS A 100 -45.79 7.91 27.53
CA HIS A 100 -47.14 7.56 27.05
C HIS A 100 -47.48 6.06 26.98
N LEU A 101 -47.62 5.43 28.15
CA LEU A 101 -48.76 4.51 28.37
C LEU A 101 -49.67 5.11 29.45
N ASP A 102 -50.78 5.71 28.99
CA ASP A 102 -51.91 6.12 29.82
C ASP A 102 -52.46 4.93 30.63
N ILE A 103 -52.45 5.05 31.96
CA ILE A 103 -53.22 4.18 32.84
C ILE A 103 -54.65 4.74 32.86
N LYS A 104 -55.59 3.99 32.27
CA LYS A 104 -57.03 4.18 32.48
C LYS A 104 -57.51 3.34 33.66
#